data_AF-A0A5J4RZ27-F1
#
_entry.id   AF-A0A5J4RZ27-F1
#
_cell.length_a   1.000
_cell.length_b   1.000
_cell.length_c   1.000
_cell.angle_alpha   90.00
_cell.angle_beta   90.00
_cell.angle_gamma   90.00
#
_symmetry.space_group_name_H-M   'P 1'
#
loop_
_entity.id
_entity.type
_entity.pdbx_description
1 polymer ?
#
loop_
_entity_poly.entity_id
_entity_poly.type
_entity_poly.pdbx_seq_one_letter_code
_entity_poly.pdbx_strand_id
1 'polypeptide(L)'
;MKKLRLIGIILCFPLLIAAQQPGKMTQKFFPDPDVTIQTPSFQKKKGYADYNEIISYIERTIEGKNIATLEYIGETQKGKKIPAVTIKKPIGNDKVKVMFTGRVHGDEPAGTEALLMLIDKLLNDEELSFLTEKIDIAILPIINIDGGEKLKRQSDNGIDLNRDMSKLQAPETVALRLFFNRFDPDVFIDFHEYLPFRADYVKLGSFGVTGFADVMMLYCENPNYPKSLHDIVQNIYLPAIQQILTDNQMTHCKYFSSDKDAGVRTAEDKIKDLDGIQYFTGINRLTLTSNELTSLNTSSLSKLDTLTLNNNWIGNLDLTHNAELAYLSYTASSRTPVENQLSSVDLSQNKKLRYVDLSSHSHAPFTIPAEIYNNLTTAKGVQEGTITPKNNNYVINDKVFGEYLVYLGAKGTIEEEIIEGGTTNYHYVVDTVLSKAQTGELNLGKQANRITLLTNAGVRTAEDKIKDLDGIQYFTGINRLTLTSNELTSLNTSSLSKLDTLTLNNNWIGNLDLTHNAELVYLSYTASTRTPVENQLPSIDLSQNNKLRYVDLSSHSHAPFTIPADIYNSLTTAKGVQKEN
;
A
#
# COMPACT_ATOMS: atom_id res chain seq x y z
N MET A 1 51.60 -55.81 -14.56
CA MET A 1 50.18 -55.62 -14.92
C MET A 1 49.54 -54.67 -13.92
N LYS A 2 49.35 -53.41 -14.31
CA LYS A 2 48.81 -52.33 -13.47
C LYS A 2 47.28 -52.48 -13.37
N LYS A 3 46.74 -52.60 -12.15
CA LYS A 3 45.29 -52.55 -11.88
C LYS A 3 44.80 -51.12 -12.07
N LEU A 4 43.97 -50.90 -13.10
CA LEU A 4 43.25 -49.65 -13.32
C LEU A 4 42.19 -49.49 -12.23
N ARG A 5 42.22 -48.39 -11.48
CA ARG A 5 41.13 -47.97 -10.60
C ARG A 5 40.07 -47.28 -11.47
N LEU A 6 38.90 -47.89 -11.56
CA LEU A 6 37.71 -47.29 -12.16
C LEU A 6 37.16 -46.25 -11.17
N ILE A 7 37.39 -44.97 -11.46
CA ILE A 7 36.75 -43.86 -10.73
C ILE A 7 35.36 -43.70 -11.34
N GLY A 8 34.33 -44.05 -10.56
CA GLY A 8 32.94 -43.80 -10.91
C GLY A 8 32.69 -42.30 -10.95
N ILE A 9 32.51 -41.75 -12.14
CA ILE A 9 32.00 -40.40 -12.34
C ILE A 9 30.49 -40.47 -12.06
N ILE A 10 30.09 -40.04 -10.86
CA ILE A 10 28.69 -39.72 -10.56
C ILE A 10 28.40 -38.42 -11.33
N LEU A 11 27.76 -38.57 -12.48
CA LEU A 11 27.10 -37.48 -13.20
C LEU A 11 25.90 -37.03 -12.34
N CYS A 12 26.15 -36.12 -11.40
CA CYS A 12 25.10 -35.31 -10.79
C CYS A 12 24.57 -34.37 -11.88
N PHE A 13 23.55 -34.81 -12.63
CA PHE A 13 22.63 -33.87 -13.25
C PHE A 13 21.96 -33.08 -12.11
N PRO A 14 22.09 -31.75 -12.03
CA PRO A 14 21.23 -31.00 -11.15
C PRO A 14 19.84 -31.10 -11.75
N LEU A 15 18.99 -31.92 -11.12
CA LEU A 15 17.56 -31.72 -11.19
C LEU A 15 17.34 -30.28 -10.73
N LEU A 16 17.11 -29.37 -11.68
CA LEU A 16 16.44 -28.11 -11.43
C LEU A 16 15.05 -28.48 -10.89
N ILE A 17 14.98 -28.67 -9.58
CA ILE A 17 13.73 -28.59 -8.85
C ILE A 17 13.33 -27.13 -9.02
N ALA A 18 12.44 -26.87 -9.98
CA ALA A 18 11.70 -25.62 -10.03
C ALA A 18 11.17 -25.39 -8.62
N ALA A 19 11.62 -24.31 -7.97
CA ALA A 19 11.30 -24.00 -6.60
C ALA A 19 9.78 -23.81 -6.49
N GLN A 20 9.05 -24.88 -6.20
CA GLN A 20 7.71 -24.79 -5.70
C GLN A 20 7.79 -24.09 -4.36
N GLN A 21 7.01 -23.02 -4.18
CA GLN A 21 6.87 -22.37 -2.89
C GLN A 21 6.51 -23.44 -1.84
N PRO A 22 7.07 -23.39 -0.63
CA PRO A 22 6.72 -24.34 0.42
C PRO A 22 5.20 -24.30 0.65
N GLY A 23 4.53 -25.45 0.71
CA GLY A 23 3.05 -25.50 0.82
C GLY A 23 2.48 -24.70 2.01
N LYS A 24 3.26 -24.55 3.09
CA LYS A 24 2.90 -23.68 4.23
C LYS A 24 2.86 -22.18 3.87
N MET A 25 3.72 -21.72 2.97
CA MET A 25 3.71 -20.34 2.47
C MET A 25 2.51 -20.12 1.56
N THR A 26 2.22 -21.06 0.66
CA THR A 26 1.03 -21.01 -0.18
C THR A 26 -0.23 -20.97 0.68
N GLN A 27 -0.37 -21.87 1.65
CA GLN A 27 -1.54 -21.89 2.53
C GLN A 27 -1.70 -20.61 3.38
N LYS A 28 -0.60 -19.95 3.74
CA LYS A 28 -0.63 -18.72 4.55
C LYS A 28 -0.97 -17.47 3.72
N PHE A 29 -0.42 -17.35 2.52
CA PHE A 29 -0.51 -16.12 1.71
C PHE A 29 -1.43 -16.24 0.51
N PHE A 30 -1.83 -17.46 0.14
CA PHE A 30 -2.78 -17.77 -0.93
C PHE A 30 -3.70 -18.91 -0.44
N PRO A 31 -4.47 -18.69 0.65
CA PRO A 31 -5.43 -19.68 1.11
C PRO A 31 -6.46 -19.95 0.01
N ASP A 32 -6.92 -21.19 -0.10
CA ASP A 32 -8.03 -21.49 -0.99
C ASP A 32 -9.24 -20.66 -0.55
N PRO A 33 -9.95 -20.00 -1.48
CA PRO A 33 -11.11 -19.20 -1.13
C PRO A 33 -12.20 -20.11 -0.54
N ASP A 34 -12.91 -19.62 0.48
CA ASP A 34 -14.03 -20.33 1.11
C ASP A 34 -15.29 -20.25 0.22
N VAL A 35 -15.18 -20.80 -0.98
CA VAL A 35 -16.22 -20.82 -1.99
C VAL A 35 -16.21 -22.14 -2.73
N THR A 36 -17.38 -22.74 -2.88
CA THR A 36 -17.53 -23.97 -3.65
C THR A 36 -17.60 -23.64 -5.14
N ILE A 37 -16.59 -24.05 -5.91
CA ILE A 37 -16.50 -23.80 -7.35
C ILE A 37 -16.82 -25.09 -8.12
N GLN A 38 -17.96 -25.10 -8.83
CA GLN A 38 -18.47 -26.27 -9.55
C GLN A 38 -18.21 -26.23 -11.07
N THR A 39 -17.33 -25.34 -11.52
CA THR A 39 -17.02 -25.14 -12.94
C THR A 39 -16.03 -26.19 -13.46
N PRO A 40 -15.95 -26.42 -14.79
CA PRO A 40 -15.31 -27.62 -15.32
C PRO A 40 -13.83 -27.80 -14.95
N SER A 41 -13.04 -26.72 -14.85
CA SER A 41 -11.64 -26.85 -14.45
C SER A 41 -11.49 -27.37 -13.02
N PHE A 42 -12.38 -26.98 -12.11
CA PHE A 42 -12.35 -27.36 -10.70
C PHE A 42 -12.86 -28.78 -10.44
N GLN A 43 -13.52 -29.39 -11.43
CA GLN A 43 -13.93 -30.80 -11.38
C GLN A 43 -12.86 -31.75 -11.91
N LYS A 44 -11.74 -31.22 -12.41
CA LYS A 44 -10.62 -32.00 -12.96
C LYS A 44 -9.49 -32.14 -11.95
N LYS A 45 -8.74 -33.24 -12.10
CA LYS A 45 -7.46 -33.42 -11.40
C LYS A 45 -6.32 -32.57 -11.97
N LYS A 46 -6.37 -32.25 -13.27
CA LYS A 46 -5.32 -31.50 -13.97
C LYS A 46 -5.86 -30.85 -15.24
N GLY A 47 -5.35 -29.67 -15.55
CA GLY A 47 -5.67 -28.92 -16.76
C GLY A 47 -6.90 -28.04 -16.58
N TYR A 48 -7.23 -27.30 -17.63
CA TYR A 48 -8.34 -26.35 -17.64
C TYR A 48 -9.48 -26.87 -18.52
N ALA A 49 -10.64 -26.22 -18.45
CA ALA A 49 -11.79 -26.51 -19.27
C ALA A 49 -11.45 -26.36 -20.76
N ASP A 50 -11.79 -27.39 -21.54
CA ASP A 50 -11.75 -27.34 -22.98
C ASP A 50 -13.04 -26.75 -23.56
N TYR A 51 -13.04 -26.47 -24.86
CA TYR A 51 -14.18 -25.88 -25.54
C TYR A 51 -15.48 -26.66 -25.34
N ASN A 52 -15.46 -27.99 -25.43
CA ASN A 52 -16.67 -28.79 -25.35
C ASN A 52 -17.23 -28.79 -23.93
N GLU A 53 -16.37 -28.80 -22.92
CA GLU A 53 -16.78 -28.74 -21.52
C GLU A 53 -17.37 -27.39 -21.14
N ILE A 54 -16.79 -26.30 -21.66
CA ILE A 54 -17.32 -24.94 -21.50
C ILE A 54 -18.74 -24.87 -22.08
N ILE A 55 -18.94 -25.32 -23.33
CA ILE A 55 -20.26 -25.34 -23.98
C ILE A 55 -21.23 -26.25 -23.22
N SER A 56 -20.83 -27.47 -22.87
CA SER A 56 -21.67 -28.41 -22.12
C SER A 56 -22.06 -27.89 -20.73
N TYR A 57 -21.18 -27.10 -20.09
CA TYR A 57 -21.52 -26.44 -18.83
C TYR A 57 -22.59 -25.37 -19.07
N ILE A 58 -22.35 -24.46 -20.02
CA ILE A 58 -23.31 -23.39 -20.37
C ILE A 58 -24.69 -23.97 -20.71
N GLU A 59 -24.75 -24.95 -21.63
CA GLU A 59 -26.01 -25.55 -22.08
C GLU A 59 -26.81 -26.15 -20.92
N ARG A 60 -26.15 -26.87 -20.00
CA ARG A 60 -26.81 -27.41 -18.80
C ARG A 60 -27.26 -26.32 -17.85
N THR A 61 -26.45 -25.28 -17.64
CA THR A 61 -26.78 -24.19 -16.71
C THR A 61 -27.97 -23.35 -17.19
N ILE A 62 -28.12 -23.15 -18.50
CA ILE A 62 -29.23 -22.38 -19.08
C ILE A 62 -30.47 -23.23 -19.38
N GLU A 63 -30.39 -24.56 -19.23
CA GLU A 63 -31.49 -25.46 -19.54
C GLU A 63 -32.76 -25.10 -18.74
N GLY A 64 -33.88 -24.88 -19.43
CA GLY A 64 -35.14 -24.47 -18.81
C GLY A 64 -35.19 -23.02 -18.32
N LYS A 65 -34.15 -22.20 -18.54
CA LYS A 65 -34.08 -20.81 -18.12
C LYS A 65 -34.51 -19.87 -19.26
N ASN A 66 -35.78 -19.45 -19.25
CA ASN A 66 -36.36 -18.60 -20.31
C ASN A 66 -35.74 -17.20 -20.44
N ILE A 67 -34.93 -16.77 -19.47
CA ILE A 67 -34.27 -15.47 -19.45
C ILE A 67 -32.85 -15.52 -20.03
N ALA A 68 -32.33 -16.71 -20.33
CA ALA A 68 -30.97 -16.91 -20.81
C ALA A 68 -30.98 -17.43 -22.26
N THR A 69 -30.07 -16.93 -23.10
CA THR A 69 -29.92 -17.36 -24.49
C THR A 69 -28.45 -17.51 -24.82
N LEU A 70 -28.08 -18.69 -25.32
CA LEU A 70 -26.76 -18.94 -25.91
C LEU A 70 -26.80 -18.60 -27.41
N GLU A 71 -25.93 -17.69 -27.84
CA GLU A 71 -25.67 -17.40 -29.24
C GLU A 71 -24.18 -17.60 -29.57
N TYR A 72 -23.87 -17.71 -30.86
CA TYR A 72 -22.50 -17.79 -31.35
C TYR A 72 -22.19 -16.54 -32.17
N ILE A 73 -21.23 -15.74 -31.70
CA ILE A 73 -20.98 -14.40 -32.25
C ILE A 73 -20.14 -14.40 -33.53
N GLY A 74 -19.51 -15.53 -33.83
CA GLY A 74 -18.59 -15.74 -34.93
C GLY A 74 -17.82 -17.04 -34.75
N GLU A 75 -16.76 -17.21 -35.54
CA GLU A 75 -15.89 -18.38 -35.50
C GLU A 75 -14.42 -17.95 -35.38
N THR A 76 -13.63 -18.75 -34.67
CA THR A 76 -12.16 -18.62 -34.65
C THR A 76 -11.55 -19.03 -35.98
N GLN A 77 -10.24 -18.80 -36.14
CA GLN A 77 -9.49 -19.20 -37.33
C GLN A 77 -9.54 -20.70 -37.63
N LYS A 78 -9.78 -21.54 -36.61
CA LYS A 78 -10.00 -22.98 -36.74
C LYS A 78 -11.47 -23.41 -36.77
N GLY A 79 -12.40 -22.48 -36.93
CA GLY A 79 -13.83 -22.77 -37.06
C GLY A 79 -14.51 -23.12 -35.73
N LYS A 80 -13.95 -22.73 -34.58
CA LYS A 80 -14.62 -22.89 -33.28
C LYS A 80 -15.59 -21.74 -33.08
N LYS A 81 -16.84 -22.04 -32.75
CA LYS A 81 -17.87 -21.01 -32.57
C LYS A 81 -17.67 -20.30 -31.23
N ILE A 82 -17.68 -18.97 -31.23
CA ILE A 82 -17.42 -18.17 -30.03
C ILE A 82 -18.74 -17.97 -29.26
N PRO A 83 -18.90 -18.54 -28.04
CA PRO A 83 -20.16 -18.50 -27.31
C PRO A 83 -20.39 -17.16 -26.59
N ALA A 84 -21.62 -16.69 -26.62
CA ALA A 84 -22.11 -15.59 -25.79
C ALA A 84 -23.43 -15.99 -25.12
N VAL A 85 -23.51 -15.81 -23.81
CA VAL A 85 -24.74 -16.01 -23.03
C VAL A 85 -25.33 -14.64 -22.71
N THR A 86 -26.52 -14.39 -23.23
CA THR A 86 -27.29 -13.17 -22.94
C THR A 86 -28.37 -13.50 -21.89
N ILE A 87 -28.38 -12.78 -20.77
CA ILE A 87 -29.36 -12.93 -19.68
C ILE A 87 -30.20 -11.65 -19.61
N LYS A 88 -31.50 -11.76 -19.93
CA LYS A 88 -32.44 -10.64 -20.02
C LYS A 88 -33.83 -11.04 -19.55
N LYS A 89 -34.37 -10.34 -18.55
CA LYS A 89 -35.79 -10.42 -18.18
C LYS A 89 -36.60 -9.44 -19.04
N PRO A 90 -37.76 -9.85 -19.61
CA PRO A 90 -38.62 -9.01 -20.45
C PRO A 90 -39.48 -8.04 -19.61
N ILE A 91 -38.84 -7.31 -18.70
CA ILE A 91 -39.47 -6.41 -17.73
C ILE A 91 -38.69 -5.09 -17.75
N GLY A 92 -39.30 -3.99 -18.22
CA GLY A 92 -38.64 -2.69 -18.36
C GLY A 92 -37.79 -2.60 -19.63
N ASN A 93 -37.82 -1.43 -20.29
CA ASN A 93 -37.19 -1.24 -21.61
C ASN A 93 -35.84 -0.50 -21.56
N ASP A 94 -35.50 0.14 -20.44
CA ASP A 94 -34.30 0.99 -20.28
C ASP A 94 -33.39 0.46 -19.17
N LYS A 95 -32.86 -0.75 -19.35
CA LYS A 95 -31.91 -1.37 -18.41
C LYS A 95 -30.48 -1.01 -18.77
N VAL A 96 -29.64 -0.86 -17.75
CA VAL A 96 -28.19 -0.79 -17.92
C VAL A 96 -27.72 -2.11 -18.51
N LYS A 97 -26.92 -2.04 -19.56
CA LYS A 97 -26.38 -3.21 -20.25
C LYS A 97 -24.93 -3.42 -19.83
N VAL A 98 -24.65 -4.62 -19.31
CA VAL A 98 -23.31 -5.00 -18.83
C VAL A 98 -22.79 -6.16 -19.66
N MET A 99 -21.60 -6.01 -20.21
CA MET A 99 -20.93 -7.05 -20.99
C MET A 99 -19.65 -7.49 -20.30
N PHE A 100 -19.51 -8.80 -20.14
CA PHE A 100 -18.33 -9.44 -19.56
C PHE A 100 -17.63 -10.32 -20.59
N THR A 101 -16.31 -10.22 -20.66
CA THR A 101 -15.47 -11.06 -21.53
C THR A 101 -14.36 -11.72 -20.73
N GLY A 102 -14.02 -12.94 -21.13
CA GLY A 102 -12.90 -13.68 -20.58
C GLY A 102 -12.03 -14.26 -21.68
N ARG A 103 -10.75 -14.45 -21.36
CA ARG A 103 -9.81 -15.23 -22.17
C ARG A 103 -9.67 -14.70 -23.60
N VAL A 104 -9.53 -13.39 -23.72
CA VAL A 104 -9.01 -12.71 -24.93
C VAL A 104 -7.56 -13.15 -25.18
N HIS A 105 -6.79 -13.36 -24.13
CA HIS A 105 -5.55 -14.14 -24.18
C HIS A 105 -5.85 -15.60 -23.83
N GLY A 106 -5.39 -16.54 -24.66
CA GLY A 106 -5.76 -17.95 -24.49
C GLY A 106 -5.14 -18.63 -23.26
N ASP A 107 -4.03 -18.11 -22.75
CA ASP A 107 -3.30 -18.61 -21.58
C ASP A 107 -3.85 -18.10 -20.23
N GLU A 108 -5.02 -17.46 -20.24
CA GLU A 108 -5.65 -16.84 -19.06
C GLU A 108 -7.01 -17.50 -18.70
N PRO A 109 -7.03 -18.76 -18.21
CA PRO A 109 -8.26 -19.53 -18.00
C PRO A 109 -9.12 -19.14 -16.77
N ALA A 110 -8.61 -18.47 -15.74
CA ALA A 110 -9.39 -18.23 -14.52
C ALA A 110 -10.60 -17.32 -14.78
N GLY A 111 -10.44 -16.31 -15.66
CA GLY A 111 -11.56 -15.47 -16.11
C GLY A 111 -12.70 -16.28 -16.74
N THR A 112 -12.39 -17.32 -17.53
CA THR A 112 -13.42 -18.22 -18.08
C THR A 112 -14.21 -18.92 -16.98
N GLU A 113 -13.53 -19.51 -15.99
CA GLU A 113 -14.20 -20.21 -14.89
C GLU A 113 -15.04 -19.26 -14.04
N ALA A 114 -14.53 -18.07 -13.73
CA ALA A 114 -15.28 -17.04 -13.01
C ALA A 114 -16.57 -16.64 -13.75
N LEU A 115 -16.51 -16.50 -15.07
CA LEU A 115 -17.68 -16.16 -15.89
C LEU A 115 -18.68 -17.31 -16.01
N LEU A 116 -18.22 -18.57 -16.05
CA LEU A 116 -19.11 -19.73 -15.97
C LEU A 116 -19.84 -19.79 -14.63
N MET A 117 -19.12 -19.56 -13.54
CA MET A 117 -19.70 -19.49 -12.20
C MET A 117 -20.68 -18.30 -12.07
N LEU A 118 -20.38 -17.16 -12.70
CA LEU A 118 -21.27 -16.01 -12.72
C LEU A 118 -22.58 -16.31 -13.47
N ILE A 119 -22.53 -17.01 -14.61
CA ILE A 119 -23.73 -17.47 -15.32
C ILE A 119 -24.59 -18.33 -14.41
N ASP A 120 -23.99 -19.30 -13.72
CA ASP A 120 -24.70 -20.18 -12.79
C ASP A 120 -25.35 -19.39 -11.64
N LYS A 121 -24.58 -18.54 -10.96
CA LYS A 121 -25.09 -17.70 -9.87
C LYS A 121 -26.22 -16.78 -10.33
N LEU A 122 -26.09 -16.10 -11.47
CA LEU A 122 -27.16 -15.21 -11.96
C LEU A 122 -28.48 -15.95 -12.29
N LEU A 123 -28.42 -17.24 -12.59
CA LEU A 123 -29.60 -18.03 -13.00
C LEU A 123 -30.16 -18.92 -11.88
N ASN A 124 -29.35 -19.22 -10.86
CA ASN A 124 -29.67 -20.20 -9.82
C ASN A 124 -29.56 -19.65 -8.38
N ASP A 125 -28.98 -18.47 -8.17
CA ASP A 125 -28.84 -17.83 -6.85
C ASP A 125 -29.93 -16.75 -6.68
N GLU A 126 -30.92 -17.01 -5.82
CA GLU A 126 -32.04 -16.08 -5.61
C GLU A 126 -31.58 -14.73 -5.04
N GLU A 127 -30.46 -14.68 -4.32
CA GLU A 127 -29.91 -13.44 -3.76
C GLU A 127 -29.42 -12.49 -4.86
N LEU A 128 -29.10 -13.00 -6.05
CA LEU A 128 -28.68 -12.19 -7.21
C LEU A 128 -29.82 -11.87 -8.18
N SER A 129 -31.04 -12.34 -7.90
CA SER A 129 -32.21 -12.14 -8.78
C SER A 129 -32.47 -10.66 -9.08
N PHE A 130 -32.21 -9.76 -8.11
CA PHE A 130 -32.35 -8.31 -8.26
C PHE A 130 -31.47 -7.72 -9.37
N LEU A 131 -30.31 -8.34 -9.68
CA LEU A 131 -29.44 -7.89 -10.76
C LEU A 131 -30.13 -8.12 -12.10
N THR A 132 -30.60 -9.33 -12.36
CA THR A 132 -31.29 -9.68 -13.62
C THR A 132 -32.59 -8.88 -13.86
N GLU A 133 -33.14 -8.27 -12.81
CA GLU A 133 -34.29 -7.36 -12.91
C GLU A 133 -33.91 -5.94 -13.32
N LYS A 134 -32.71 -5.49 -12.98
CA LYS A 134 -32.24 -4.12 -13.20
C LYS A 134 -31.29 -3.97 -14.39
N ILE A 135 -30.58 -5.03 -14.76
CA ILE A 135 -29.56 -5.01 -15.81
C ILE A 135 -29.75 -6.12 -16.84
N ASP A 136 -29.36 -5.81 -18.08
CA ASP A 136 -29.22 -6.74 -19.19
C ASP A 136 -27.76 -7.19 -19.26
N ILE A 137 -27.50 -8.50 -19.29
CA ILE A 137 -26.13 -9.01 -19.17
C ILE A 137 -25.75 -9.84 -20.41
N ALA A 138 -24.57 -9.60 -20.96
CA ALA A 138 -23.92 -10.49 -21.93
C ALA A 138 -22.61 -11.03 -21.35
N ILE A 139 -22.40 -12.34 -21.43
CA ILE A 139 -21.21 -13.00 -20.91
C ILE A 139 -20.57 -13.84 -22.02
N LEU A 140 -19.30 -13.57 -22.34
CA LEU A 140 -18.51 -14.30 -23.31
C LEU A 140 -17.34 -14.98 -22.57
N PRO A 141 -17.51 -16.24 -22.10
CA PRO A 141 -16.53 -16.88 -21.23
C PRO A 141 -15.17 -17.11 -21.90
N ILE A 142 -15.15 -17.23 -23.23
CA ILE A 142 -13.94 -17.49 -24.00
C ILE A 142 -14.03 -16.86 -25.39
N ILE A 143 -13.05 -16.01 -25.72
CA ILE A 143 -12.93 -15.39 -27.06
C ILE A 143 -11.85 -16.09 -27.88
N ASN A 144 -10.64 -16.26 -27.32
CA ASN A 144 -9.52 -16.89 -28.00
C ASN A 144 -9.52 -18.41 -27.75
N ILE A 145 -10.44 -19.13 -28.41
CA ILE A 145 -10.57 -20.59 -28.24
C ILE A 145 -9.31 -21.31 -28.77
N ASP A 146 -8.78 -20.89 -29.92
CA ASP A 146 -7.63 -21.55 -30.57
C ASP A 146 -6.33 -21.40 -29.77
N GLY A 147 -6.09 -20.22 -29.19
CA GLY A 147 -5.01 -19.99 -28.23
C GLY A 147 -5.27 -20.70 -26.90
N GLY A 148 -6.54 -20.72 -26.47
CA GLY A 148 -7.02 -21.38 -25.26
C GLY A 148 -6.66 -22.86 -25.17
N GLU A 149 -6.97 -23.62 -26.22
CA GLU A 149 -6.65 -25.06 -26.30
C GLU A 149 -5.14 -25.35 -26.22
N LYS A 150 -4.30 -24.36 -26.51
CA LYS A 150 -2.83 -24.46 -26.49
C LYS A 150 -2.18 -23.75 -25.30
N LEU A 151 -2.97 -23.12 -24.42
CA LEU A 151 -2.48 -22.20 -23.38
C LEU A 151 -1.48 -21.19 -23.94
N LYS A 152 -1.90 -20.49 -25.01
CA LYS A 152 -1.13 -19.43 -25.65
C LYS A 152 -1.89 -18.11 -25.60
N ARG A 153 -1.17 -17.05 -25.25
CA ARG A 153 -1.66 -15.67 -25.31
C ARG A 153 -2.25 -15.30 -26.65
N GLN A 154 -1.53 -15.56 -27.73
CA GLN A 154 -1.92 -15.16 -29.08
C GLN A 154 -2.99 -16.09 -29.67
N SER A 155 -3.76 -15.58 -30.63
CA SER A 155 -4.62 -16.40 -31.51
C SER A 155 -3.79 -17.29 -32.45
N ASP A 156 -4.44 -18.12 -33.26
CA ASP A 156 -3.74 -19.14 -34.06
C ASP A 156 -2.70 -18.54 -35.05
N ASN A 157 -3.01 -17.39 -35.66
CA ASN A 157 -2.09 -16.62 -36.50
C ASN A 157 -1.02 -15.81 -35.74
N GLY A 158 -0.91 -15.93 -34.42
CA GLY A 158 0.09 -15.24 -33.62
C GLY A 158 -0.24 -13.78 -33.28
N ILE A 159 -1.46 -13.31 -33.53
CA ILE A 159 -1.92 -11.97 -33.16
C ILE A 159 -2.30 -11.95 -31.66
N ASP A 160 -1.88 -10.90 -30.97
CA ASP A 160 -2.41 -10.58 -29.64
C ASP A 160 -3.75 -9.87 -29.83
N LEU A 161 -4.86 -10.54 -29.49
CA LEU A 161 -6.20 -10.00 -29.72
C LEU A 161 -6.45 -8.69 -28.95
N ASN A 162 -5.82 -8.51 -27.78
CA ASN A 162 -5.90 -7.27 -26.99
C ASN A 162 -4.97 -6.15 -27.53
N ARG A 163 -4.36 -6.37 -28.71
CA ARG A 163 -3.66 -5.34 -29.50
C ARG A 163 -4.29 -5.12 -30.87
N ASP A 164 -5.34 -5.87 -31.20
CA ASP A 164 -5.99 -5.86 -32.51
C ASP A 164 -7.39 -5.21 -32.51
N MET A 165 -7.78 -4.57 -31.40
CA MET A 165 -9.09 -3.90 -31.27
C MET A 165 -9.25 -2.63 -32.14
N SER A 166 -8.19 -2.15 -32.77
CA SER A 166 -8.23 -1.01 -33.70
C SER A 166 -8.15 -1.41 -35.17
N LYS A 167 -7.37 -2.45 -35.49
CA LYS A 167 -7.12 -2.89 -36.87
C LYS A 167 -8.05 -4.03 -37.29
N LEU A 168 -8.55 -4.81 -36.33
CA LEU A 168 -9.52 -5.89 -36.51
C LEU A 168 -9.08 -6.89 -37.59
N GLN A 169 -7.87 -7.41 -37.45
CA GLN A 169 -7.29 -8.38 -38.38
C GLN A 169 -7.72 -9.82 -38.10
N ALA A 170 -7.90 -10.18 -36.84
CA ALA A 170 -8.31 -11.52 -36.45
C ALA A 170 -9.84 -11.67 -36.56
N PRO A 171 -10.38 -12.81 -37.05
CA PRO A 171 -11.82 -13.01 -37.09
C PRO A 171 -12.47 -12.95 -35.70
N GLU A 172 -11.73 -13.33 -34.65
CA GLU A 172 -12.18 -13.26 -33.25
C GLU A 172 -12.45 -11.81 -32.81
N THR A 173 -11.56 -10.87 -33.12
CA THR A 173 -11.71 -9.45 -32.76
C THR A 173 -12.78 -8.77 -33.61
N VAL A 174 -12.91 -9.15 -34.88
CA VAL A 174 -14.03 -8.70 -35.73
C VAL A 174 -15.38 -9.15 -35.15
N ALA A 175 -15.51 -10.43 -34.81
CA ALA A 175 -16.73 -10.98 -34.22
C ALA A 175 -17.07 -10.30 -32.89
N LEU A 176 -16.07 -10.13 -32.01
CA LEU A 176 -16.24 -9.42 -30.75
C LEU A 176 -16.70 -7.98 -30.96
N ARG A 177 -16.09 -7.25 -31.90
CA ARG A 177 -16.45 -5.86 -32.19
C ARG A 177 -17.86 -5.73 -32.74
N LEU A 178 -18.27 -6.63 -33.63
CA LEU A 178 -19.64 -6.65 -34.16
C LEU A 178 -20.67 -6.96 -33.08
N PHE A 179 -20.36 -7.90 -32.19
CA PHE A 179 -21.21 -8.22 -31.04
C PHE A 179 -21.29 -7.04 -30.07
N PHE A 180 -20.15 -6.45 -29.71
CA PHE A 180 -20.09 -5.26 -28.84
C PHE A 180 -20.98 -4.14 -29.38
N ASN A 181 -20.89 -3.82 -30.67
CA ASN A 181 -21.71 -2.78 -31.28
C ASN A 181 -23.20 -3.15 -31.34
N ARG A 182 -23.54 -4.44 -31.47
CA ARG A 182 -24.93 -4.92 -31.51
C ARG A 182 -25.57 -4.92 -30.13
N PHE A 183 -24.83 -5.37 -29.12
CA PHE A 183 -25.28 -5.40 -27.74
C PHE A 183 -25.34 -3.98 -27.16
N ASP A 184 -24.38 -3.14 -27.54
CA ASP A 184 -24.25 -1.73 -27.16
C ASP A 184 -24.18 -1.56 -25.62
N PRO A 185 -23.13 -2.11 -24.96
CA PRO A 185 -23.04 -2.10 -23.51
C PRO A 185 -22.74 -0.72 -22.94
N ASP A 186 -23.38 -0.39 -21.82
CA ASP A 186 -23.04 0.77 -20.98
C ASP A 186 -21.79 0.50 -20.15
N VAL A 187 -21.59 -0.76 -19.73
CA VAL A 187 -20.45 -1.20 -18.94
C VAL A 187 -19.82 -2.43 -19.60
N PHE A 188 -18.51 -2.37 -19.82
CA PHE A 188 -17.73 -3.47 -20.40
C PHE A 188 -16.58 -3.86 -19.48
N ILE A 189 -16.49 -5.13 -19.13
CA ILE A 189 -15.50 -5.68 -18.20
C ILE A 189 -14.80 -6.86 -18.89
N ASP A 190 -13.48 -6.78 -19.00
CA ASP A 190 -12.64 -7.83 -19.59
C ASP A 190 -11.71 -8.42 -18.53
N PHE A 191 -11.77 -9.75 -18.35
CA PHE A 191 -10.98 -10.45 -17.36
C PHE A 191 -9.64 -10.90 -17.94
N HIS A 192 -8.58 -10.47 -17.26
CA HIS A 192 -7.20 -10.86 -17.51
C HIS A 192 -6.56 -11.37 -16.23
N GLU A 193 -5.48 -12.15 -16.36
CA GLU A 193 -4.72 -12.65 -15.22
C GLU A 193 -3.22 -12.64 -15.48
N TYR A 194 -2.46 -12.72 -14.40
CA TYR A 194 -1.03 -13.02 -14.45
C TYR A 194 -0.76 -14.31 -13.69
N LEU A 195 0.27 -15.03 -14.13
CA LEU A 195 0.85 -16.06 -13.31
C LEU A 195 1.47 -15.43 -12.05
N PRO A 196 1.41 -16.11 -10.88
CA PRO A 196 2.07 -15.64 -9.66
C PRO A 196 3.55 -15.34 -9.88
N PHE A 197 4.22 -16.18 -10.68
CA PHE A 197 5.57 -15.92 -11.15
C PHE A 197 5.55 -15.10 -12.44
N ARG A 198 6.05 -13.87 -12.34
CA ARG A 198 6.13 -12.94 -13.47
C ARG A 198 7.55 -12.86 -14.00
N ALA A 199 7.73 -13.20 -15.28
CA ALA A 199 9.04 -13.20 -15.93
C ALA A 199 9.69 -11.80 -15.93
N ASP A 200 8.88 -10.75 -16.00
CA ASP A 200 9.29 -9.36 -15.92
C ASP A 200 9.56 -8.88 -14.49
N TYR A 201 9.33 -9.72 -13.46
CA TYR A 201 9.73 -9.47 -12.08
C TYR A 201 11.09 -10.07 -11.72
N VAL A 202 11.67 -10.89 -12.61
CA VAL A 202 12.97 -11.55 -12.39
C VAL A 202 14.10 -10.54 -12.14
N LYS A 203 13.97 -9.31 -12.66
CA LYS A 203 14.96 -8.23 -12.44
C LYS A 203 14.76 -7.46 -11.13
N LEU A 204 13.66 -7.67 -10.41
CA LEU A 204 13.29 -6.91 -9.20
C LEU A 204 13.88 -7.51 -7.91
N GLY A 205 14.54 -8.67 -7.97
CA GLY A 205 15.17 -9.28 -6.80
C GLY A 205 16.02 -10.50 -7.13
N SER A 206 16.95 -10.85 -6.22
CA SER A 206 17.79 -12.06 -6.32
C SER A 206 17.05 -13.35 -5.95
N PHE A 207 15.84 -13.23 -5.41
CA PHE A 207 14.94 -14.30 -5.03
C PHE A 207 13.56 -13.96 -5.56
N GLY A 208 12.90 -14.87 -6.28
CA GLY A 208 11.74 -14.58 -7.12
C GLY A 208 10.68 -13.69 -6.46
N VAL A 209 10.36 -12.57 -7.11
CA VAL A 209 9.32 -11.63 -6.69
C VAL A 209 7.99 -12.06 -7.31
N THR A 210 6.91 -12.04 -6.52
CA THR A 210 5.53 -12.31 -6.95
C THR A 210 4.69 -11.05 -6.83
N GLY A 211 3.59 -10.96 -7.58
CA GLY A 211 2.57 -9.94 -7.34
C GLY A 211 1.98 -10.09 -5.94
N PHE A 212 1.72 -8.96 -5.27
CA PHE A 212 1.08 -8.96 -3.95
C PHE A 212 -0.44 -8.92 -4.03
N ALA A 213 -1.00 -8.31 -5.09
CA ALA A 213 -2.42 -8.06 -5.21
C ALA A 213 -3.15 -9.28 -5.79
N ASP A 214 -4.24 -9.68 -5.14
CA ASP A 214 -5.17 -10.69 -5.63
C ASP A 214 -5.96 -10.17 -6.85
N VAL A 215 -6.31 -8.88 -6.83
CA VAL A 215 -7.06 -8.22 -7.91
C VAL A 215 -6.37 -6.92 -8.33
N MET A 216 -6.14 -6.78 -9.63
CA MET A 216 -5.66 -5.54 -10.26
C MET A 216 -6.77 -4.92 -11.11
N MET A 217 -7.02 -3.63 -10.93
CA MET A 217 -8.07 -2.91 -11.65
C MET A 217 -7.48 -1.96 -12.68
N LEU A 218 -7.87 -2.13 -13.94
CA LEU A 218 -7.59 -1.20 -15.03
C LEU A 218 -8.91 -0.59 -15.52
N TYR A 219 -8.90 0.71 -15.76
CA TYR A 219 -10.03 1.45 -16.34
C TYR A 219 -9.53 2.36 -17.46
N CYS A 220 -10.46 2.98 -18.21
CA CYS A 220 -10.08 3.83 -19.33
C CYS A 220 -9.35 5.10 -18.86
N GLU A 221 -8.05 5.17 -19.13
CA GLU A 221 -7.20 6.33 -18.82
C GLU A 221 -6.94 7.22 -20.04
N ASN A 222 -7.60 6.94 -21.17
CA ASN A 222 -7.45 7.76 -22.36
C ASN A 222 -7.95 9.19 -22.06
N PRO A 223 -7.13 10.25 -22.24
CA PRO A 223 -7.56 11.63 -21.96
C PRO A 223 -8.76 12.10 -22.80
N ASN A 224 -9.03 11.42 -23.93
CA ASN A 224 -10.20 11.67 -24.77
C ASN A 224 -11.47 10.94 -24.28
N TYR A 225 -11.41 10.27 -23.14
CA TYR A 225 -12.57 9.67 -22.48
C TYR A 225 -13.36 10.75 -21.71
N PRO A 226 -14.69 10.83 -21.85
CA PRO A 226 -15.48 11.87 -21.22
C PRO A 226 -15.26 11.94 -19.70
N LYS A 227 -14.97 13.15 -19.18
CA LYS A 227 -14.70 13.36 -17.75
C LYS A 227 -15.83 12.84 -16.86
N SER A 228 -17.09 13.01 -17.26
CA SER A 228 -18.24 12.51 -16.50
C SER A 228 -18.22 11.00 -16.31
N LEU A 229 -17.82 10.23 -17.34
CA LEU A 229 -17.67 8.79 -17.24
C LEU A 229 -16.46 8.40 -16.39
N HIS A 230 -15.37 9.15 -16.50
CA HIS A 230 -14.20 8.98 -15.64
C HIS A 230 -14.56 9.20 -14.16
N ASP A 231 -15.30 10.27 -13.85
CA ASP A 231 -15.75 10.60 -12.50
C ASP A 231 -16.69 9.52 -11.92
N ILE A 232 -17.57 8.93 -12.74
CA ILE A 232 -18.44 7.81 -12.32
C ILE A 232 -17.59 6.59 -11.96
N VAL A 233 -16.63 6.22 -12.82
CA VAL A 233 -15.75 5.07 -12.54
C VAL A 233 -14.95 5.30 -11.26
N GLN A 234 -14.32 6.47 -11.12
CA GLN A 234 -13.43 6.75 -9.99
C GLN A 234 -14.15 6.95 -8.67
N ASN A 235 -15.32 7.60 -8.66
CA ASN A 235 -15.99 7.96 -7.42
C ASN A 235 -17.12 6.99 -7.03
N ILE A 236 -17.57 6.12 -7.93
CA ILE A 236 -18.69 5.20 -7.69
C ILE A 236 -18.24 3.74 -7.83
N TYR A 237 -17.75 3.35 -9.01
CA TYR A 237 -17.48 1.92 -9.27
C TYR A 237 -16.23 1.41 -8.55
N LEU A 238 -15.10 2.12 -8.64
CA LEU A 238 -13.86 1.66 -8.01
C LEU A 238 -13.97 1.59 -6.48
N PRO A 239 -14.51 2.60 -5.76
CA PRO A 239 -14.63 2.52 -4.31
C PRO A 239 -15.52 1.37 -3.86
N ALA A 240 -16.62 1.11 -4.58
CA ALA A 240 -17.51 -0.02 -4.27
C ALA A 240 -16.82 -1.38 -4.47
N ILE A 241 -16.08 -1.55 -5.57
CA ILE A 241 -15.30 -2.77 -5.84
C ILE A 241 -14.21 -2.95 -4.78
N GLN A 242 -13.46 -1.90 -4.47
CA GLN A 242 -12.39 -1.91 -3.47
C GLN A 242 -12.90 -2.23 -2.08
N GLN A 243 -14.07 -1.70 -1.70
CA GLN A 243 -14.69 -2.02 -0.43
C GLN A 243 -15.05 -3.51 -0.35
N ILE A 244 -15.70 -4.06 -1.39
CA ILE A 244 -16.04 -5.49 -1.44
C ILE A 244 -14.78 -6.36 -1.33
N LEU A 245 -13.70 -6.00 -2.03
CA LEU A 245 -12.43 -6.74 -1.96
C LEU A 245 -11.83 -6.68 -0.55
N THR A 246 -11.86 -5.50 0.07
CA THR A 246 -11.36 -5.29 1.45
C THR A 246 -12.17 -6.09 2.47
N ASP A 247 -13.50 -6.09 2.35
CA ASP A 247 -14.41 -6.85 3.22
C ASP A 247 -14.18 -8.36 3.10
N ASN A 248 -13.73 -8.82 1.93
CA ASN A 248 -13.36 -10.22 1.67
C ASN A 248 -11.87 -10.50 1.92
N GLN A 249 -11.13 -9.59 2.56
CA GLN A 249 -9.70 -9.71 2.87
C GLN A 249 -8.82 -9.96 1.64
N MET A 250 -9.27 -9.52 0.46
CA MET A 250 -8.52 -9.61 -0.79
C MET A 250 -7.69 -8.36 -0.99
N THR A 251 -6.40 -8.56 -1.22
CA THR A 251 -5.49 -7.47 -1.56
C THR A 251 -5.78 -6.96 -2.97
N HIS A 252 -5.79 -5.65 -3.13
CA HIS A 252 -6.12 -5.03 -4.42
C HIS A 252 -5.28 -3.81 -4.70
N CYS A 253 -5.10 -3.51 -5.98
CA CYS A 253 -4.44 -2.29 -6.40
C CYS A 253 -4.88 -1.86 -7.81
N LYS A 254 -4.48 -0.64 -8.19
CA LYS A 254 -4.54 -0.19 -9.58
C LYS A 254 -3.58 -1.04 -10.42
N TYR A 255 -4.02 -1.42 -11.62
CA TYR A 255 -3.21 -2.19 -12.55
C TYR A 255 -1.86 -1.51 -12.82
N PHE A 256 -0.80 -2.31 -12.85
CA PHE A 256 0.52 -1.88 -13.27
C PHE A 256 1.24 -2.99 -14.06
N SER A 257 2.19 -2.58 -14.90
CA SER A 257 3.09 -3.48 -15.61
C SER A 257 4.54 -3.05 -15.38
N SER A 258 5.47 -4.00 -15.24
CA SER A 258 6.89 -3.64 -15.16
C SER A 258 7.46 -3.33 -16.55
N ASP A 259 8.38 -2.36 -16.58
CA ASP A 259 9.12 -1.99 -17.79
C ASP A 259 10.22 -3.03 -18.05
N LYS A 260 10.59 -3.24 -19.33
CA LYS A 260 11.65 -4.17 -19.73
C LYS A 260 13.02 -3.80 -19.12
N ASP A 261 13.18 -2.56 -18.66
CA ASP A 261 14.40 -1.98 -18.08
C ASP A 261 14.39 -1.84 -16.55
N ALA A 262 13.65 -2.73 -15.84
CA ALA A 262 13.71 -2.89 -14.38
C ALA A 262 13.13 -1.75 -13.53
N GLY A 263 12.15 -1.01 -14.07
CA GLY A 263 11.34 -0.05 -13.30
C GLY A 263 9.89 -0.51 -13.16
N VAL A 264 9.32 -0.39 -11.97
CA VAL A 264 7.86 -0.34 -11.78
C VAL A 264 7.42 1.07 -12.17
N ARG A 265 6.55 1.21 -13.17
CA ARG A 265 5.89 2.48 -13.47
C ARG A 265 4.46 2.41 -12.94
N THR A 266 4.13 3.23 -11.95
CA THR A 266 2.73 3.54 -11.64
C THR A 266 2.25 4.63 -12.60
N ALA A 267 1.07 4.44 -13.20
CA ALA A 267 0.40 5.49 -13.94
C ALA A 267 -0.16 6.52 -12.94
N GLU A 268 0.56 7.64 -12.85
CA GLU A 268 0.19 8.95 -12.29
C GLU A 268 -0.12 9.10 -10.79
N ASP A 269 -0.32 8.04 -10.01
CA ASP A 269 -0.37 8.19 -8.55
C ASP A 269 1.04 8.39 -7.99
N LYS A 270 1.30 9.62 -7.55
CA LYS A 270 2.54 9.99 -6.84
C LYS A 270 2.59 9.22 -5.53
N ILE A 271 3.69 8.50 -5.30
CA ILE A 271 3.93 7.84 -4.02
C ILE A 271 4.07 8.94 -2.96
N LYS A 272 3.21 8.92 -1.94
CA LYS A 272 3.21 9.88 -0.81
C LYS A 272 3.80 9.29 0.46
N ASP A 273 3.69 7.98 0.58
CA ASP A 273 4.17 7.19 1.71
C ASP A 273 4.82 5.91 1.17
N LEU A 274 5.92 5.50 1.80
CA LEU A 274 6.66 4.28 1.47
C LEU A 274 6.84 3.39 2.71
N ASP A 275 5.89 3.43 3.63
CA ASP A 275 5.78 2.47 4.70
C ASP A 275 5.79 1.03 4.17
N GLY A 276 6.57 0.17 4.83
CA GLY A 276 6.84 -1.20 4.41
C GLY A 276 8.17 -1.37 3.68
N ILE A 277 8.83 -0.30 3.22
CA ILE A 277 10.16 -0.40 2.62
C ILE A 277 11.19 -1.07 3.54
N GLN A 278 11.00 -0.97 4.87
CA GLN A 278 11.85 -1.60 5.88
C GLN A 278 11.93 -3.14 5.76
N TYR A 279 10.92 -3.79 5.17
CA TYR A 279 10.94 -5.24 4.98
C TYR A 279 11.86 -5.68 3.84
N PHE A 280 12.28 -4.76 2.97
CA PHE A 280 13.12 -5.03 1.81
C PHE A 280 14.62 -4.85 2.11
N THR A 281 15.09 -5.46 3.20
CA THR A 281 16.48 -5.37 3.71
C THR A 281 17.58 -5.79 2.72
N GLY A 282 17.20 -6.49 1.64
CA GLY A 282 18.09 -6.93 0.57
C GLY A 282 18.34 -5.92 -0.56
N ILE A 283 17.60 -4.81 -0.60
CA ILE A 283 17.72 -3.83 -1.70
C ILE A 283 19.07 -3.10 -1.63
N ASN A 284 19.72 -3.02 -2.78
CA ASN A 284 20.94 -2.23 -2.97
C ASN A 284 20.72 -0.97 -3.81
N ARG A 285 19.63 -0.89 -4.59
CA ARG A 285 19.28 0.30 -5.38
C ARG A 285 17.82 0.69 -5.18
N LEU A 286 17.59 1.93 -4.77
CA LEU A 286 16.26 2.53 -4.60
C LEU A 286 16.13 3.78 -5.46
N THR A 287 15.13 3.82 -6.34
CA THR A 287 14.82 4.95 -7.23
C THR A 287 13.36 5.31 -7.10
N LEU A 288 13.08 6.52 -6.61
CA LEU A 288 11.74 7.03 -6.30
C LEU A 288 11.55 8.42 -6.91
N THR A 289 11.90 8.61 -8.18
CA THR A 289 11.87 9.95 -8.81
C THR A 289 10.45 10.44 -9.13
N SER A 290 10.22 11.74 -8.97
CA SER A 290 8.98 12.43 -9.35
C SER A 290 7.75 11.93 -8.60
N ASN A 291 7.85 11.88 -7.28
CA ASN A 291 6.81 11.48 -6.32
C ASN A 291 6.51 12.62 -5.33
N GLU A 292 5.66 12.38 -4.34
CA GLU A 292 5.23 13.36 -3.32
C GLU A 292 5.57 12.88 -1.91
N LEU A 293 6.66 12.10 -1.78
CA LEU A 293 7.13 11.61 -0.48
C LEU A 293 7.51 12.79 0.41
N THR A 294 6.94 12.82 1.61
CA THR A 294 7.30 13.79 2.67
C THR A 294 8.30 13.20 3.67
N SER A 295 8.41 11.87 3.73
CA SER A 295 9.34 11.14 4.57
C SER A 295 9.89 9.90 3.85
N LEU A 296 11.02 9.38 4.34
CA LEU A 296 11.57 8.11 3.92
C LEU A 296 12.45 7.52 5.04
N ASN A 297 12.13 6.32 5.52
CA ASN A 297 12.94 5.60 6.50
C ASN A 297 13.84 4.56 5.81
N THR A 298 15.14 4.85 5.70
CA THR A 298 16.14 3.95 5.09
C THR A 298 16.92 3.12 6.11
N SER A 299 16.59 3.19 7.40
CA SER A 299 17.39 2.61 8.49
C SER A 299 17.62 1.09 8.37
N SER A 300 16.62 0.38 7.82
CA SER A 300 16.68 -1.08 7.62
C SER A 300 17.36 -1.49 6.29
N LEU A 301 17.67 -0.53 5.42
CA LEU A 301 18.26 -0.73 4.08
C LEU A 301 19.80 -0.70 4.14
N SER A 302 20.38 -1.57 4.98
CA SER A 302 21.83 -1.60 5.24
C SER A 302 22.69 -1.90 4.00
N LYS A 303 22.12 -2.49 2.95
CA LYS A 303 22.80 -2.81 1.68
C LYS A 303 22.67 -1.74 0.60
N LEU A 304 21.99 -0.63 0.88
CA LEU A 304 21.69 0.41 -0.10
C LEU A 304 22.97 1.09 -0.60
N ASP A 305 23.29 0.87 -1.88
CA ASP A 305 24.42 1.46 -2.60
C ASP A 305 24.00 2.66 -3.47
N THR A 306 22.76 2.68 -3.96
CA THR A 306 22.24 3.70 -4.88
C THR A 306 20.90 4.22 -4.39
N LEU A 307 20.81 5.54 -4.17
CA LEU A 307 19.57 6.22 -3.79
C LEU A 307 19.29 7.40 -4.72
N THR A 308 18.13 7.37 -5.39
CA THR A 308 17.66 8.46 -6.25
C THR A 308 16.25 8.91 -5.85
N LEU A 309 16.14 10.14 -5.36
CA LEU A 309 14.91 10.74 -4.80
C LEU A 309 14.48 12.02 -5.52
N ASN A 310 15.03 12.30 -6.71
CA ASN A 310 14.75 13.55 -7.44
C ASN A 310 13.25 13.86 -7.53
N ASN A 311 12.88 15.13 -7.38
CA ASN A 311 11.51 15.63 -7.43
C ASN A 311 10.60 14.95 -6.39
N ASN A 312 10.96 15.04 -5.11
CA ASN A 312 10.15 14.69 -3.93
C ASN A 312 10.10 15.85 -2.92
N TRP A 313 9.40 15.66 -1.80
CA TRP A 313 9.09 16.66 -0.76
C TRP A 313 9.67 16.27 0.63
N ILE A 314 10.82 15.60 0.66
CA ILE A 314 11.48 15.12 1.88
C ILE A 314 12.40 16.22 2.44
N GLY A 315 11.90 16.98 3.42
CA GLY A 315 12.68 18.06 4.06
C GLY A 315 13.82 17.58 4.96
N ASN A 316 13.71 16.36 5.49
CA ASN A 316 14.69 15.73 6.36
C ASN A 316 14.98 14.28 5.92
N LEU A 317 16.23 13.97 5.64
CA LEU A 317 16.66 12.66 5.14
C LEU A 317 17.83 12.12 5.96
N ASP A 318 17.57 11.11 6.79
CA ASP A 318 18.60 10.42 7.57
C ASP A 318 19.24 9.29 6.74
N LEU A 319 20.52 9.46 6.40
CA LEU A 319 21.32 8.46 5.67
C LEU A 319 22.44 7.85 6.53
N THR A 320 22.47 8.16 7.83
CA THR A 320 23.55 7.74 8.74
C THR A 320 23.64 6.22 8.90
N HIS A 321 22.57 5.50 8.59
CA HIS A 321 22.49 4.04 8.65
C HIS A 321 22.94 3.34 7.34
N ASN A 322 23.17 4.08 6.26
CA ASN A 322 23.44 3.53 4.92
C ASN A 322 24.92 3.60 4.54
N ALA A 323 25.79 2.91 5.29
CA ALA A 323 27.24 2.93 5.10
C ALA A 323 27.72 2.44 3.72
N GLU A 324 26.90 1.64 3.02
CA GLU A 324 27.17 1.13 1.67
C GLU A 324 26.90 2.13 0.55
N LEU A 325 26.29 3.29 0.85
CA LEU A 325 25.82 4.25 -0.14
C LEU A 325 26.99 4.83 -0.97
N ALA A 326 26.94 4.60 -2.27
CA ALA A 326 27.93 5.03 -3.27
C ALA A 326 27.38 6.11 -4.22
N TYR A 327 26.07 6.15 -4.43
CA TYR A 327 25.39 7.09 -5.32
C TYR A 327 24.17 7.72 -4.63
N LEU A 328 24.15 9.05 -4.54
CA LEU A 328 23.04 9.84 -4.02
C LEU A 328 22.62 10.93 -5.02
N SER A 329 21.36 10.92 -5.42
CA SER A 329 20.77 12.01 -6.20
C SER A 329 19.43 12.40 -5.58
N TYR A 330 19.35 13.61 -5.03
CA TYR A 330 18.11 14.17 -4.56
C TYR A 330 18.05 15.66 -4.92
N THR A 331 17.42 15.97 -6.05
CA THR A 331 17.15 17.33 -6.52
C THR A 331 15.69 17.71 -6.26
N ALA A 332 15.43 18.94 -5.83
CA ALA A 332 14.06 19.48 -5.76
C ALA A 332 13.58 19.96 -7.13
N SER A 333 12.26 20.02 -7.31
CA SER A 333 11.61 20.60 -8.49
C SER A 333 11.04 21.97 -8.16
N SER A 334 10.63 22.73 -9.19
CA SER A 334 9.88 23.98 -9.00
C SER A 334 8.52 23.80 -8.30
N ARG A 335 8.07 22.56 -8.11
CA ARG A 335 6.83 22.21 -7.39
C ARG A 335 7.08 21.78 -5.94
N THR A 336 8.33 21.60 -5.52
CA THR A 336 8.65 21.22 -4.14
C THR A 336 8.50 22.45 -3.23
N PRO A 337 7.56 22.46 -2.27
CA PRO A 337 7.42 23.55 -1.29
C PRO A 337 8.74 23.81 -0.59
N VAL A 338 9.08 25.07 -0.28
CA VAL A 338 10.40 25.45 0.26
C VAL A 338 10.66 24.77 1.60
N GLU A 339 9.62 24.69 2.43
CA GLU A 339 9.57 23.98 3.71
C GLU A 339 9.84 22.47 3.58
N ASN A 340 9.60 21.90 2.39
CA ASN A 340 9.77 20.48 2.07
C ASN A 340 10.99 20.22 1.18
N GLN A 341 11.86 21.22 0.99
CA GLN A 341 13.17 21.03 0.39
C GLN A 341 14.16 20.60 1.48
N LEU A 342 15.19 19.87 1.06
CA LEU A 342 16.22 19.40 1.99
C LEU A 342 16.88 20.62 2.66
N SER A 343 16.81 20.67 3.98
CA SER A 343 17.37 21.78 4.78
C SER A 343 18.78 21.48 5.29
N SER A 344 19.07 20.20 5.53
CA SER A 344 20.38 19.69 5.93
C SER A 344 20.53 18.23 5.53
N VAL A 345 21.77 17.73 5.49
CA VAL A 345 22.07 16.32 5.25
C VAL A 345 23.31 15.91 6.03
N ASP A 346 23.23 14.81 6.78
CA ASP A 346 24.39 14.19 7.40
C ASP A 346 24.88 13.03 6.54
N LEU A 347 26.01 13.22 5.88
CA LEU A 347 26.67 12.18 5.09
C LEU A 347 27.84 11.52 5.81
N SER A 348 28.08 11.81 7.09
CA SER A 348 29.29 11.40 7.84
C SER A 348 29.57 9.90 7.85
N GLN A 349 28.53 9.07 7.72
CA GLN A 349 28.65 7.62 7.68
C GLN A 349 28.78 7.04 6.27
N ASN A 350 28.52 7.82 5.21
CA ASN A 350 28.44 7.37 3.83
C ASN A 350 29.80 7.46 3.10
N LYS A 351 30.84 6.85 3.69
CA LYS A 351 32.24 6.95 3.23
C LYS A 351 32.50 6.38 1.82
N LYS A 352 31.55 5.59 1.29
CA LYS A 352 31.61 4.98 -0.05
C LYS A 352 31.07 5.88 -1.16
N LEU A 353 30.51 7.05 -0.84
CA LEU A 353 29.98 7.97 -1.83
C LEU A 353 31.03 8.32 -2.90
N ARG A 354 30.58 8.28 -4.15
CA ARG A 354 31.31 8.70 -5.35
C ARG A 354 30.51 9.69 -6.18
N TYR A 355 29.20 9.74 -6.02
CA TYR A 355 28.32 10.65 -6.75
C TYR A 355 27.31 11.27 -5.78
N VAL A 356 27.26 12.60 -5.74
CA VAL A 356 26.26 13.38 -5.00
C VAL A 356 25.70 14.49 -5.90
N ASP A 357 24.38 14.53 -6.03
CA ASP A 357 23.65 15.65 -6.61
C ASP A 357 22.49 16.10 -5.72
N LEU A 358 22.68 17.26 -5.08
CA LEU A 358 21.73 17.96 -4.21
C LEU A 358 21.48 19.41 -4.69
N SER A 359 21.81 19.72 -5.95
CA SER A 359 21.98 21.10 -6.43
C SER A 359 20.73 21.98 -6.48
N SER A 360 19.55 21.41 -6.53
CA SER A 360 18.29 22.16 -6.76
C SER A 360 17.52 22.53 -5.50
N HIS A 361 18.08 22.28 -4.32
CA HIS A 361 17.48 22.71 -3.04
C HIS A 361 17.88 24.15 -2.69
N SER A 362 16.97 24.89 -2.06
CA SER A 362 17.17 26.28 -1.61
C SER A 362 18.33 26.45 -0.63
N HIS A 363 18.66 25.42 0.14
CA HIS A 363 19.74 25.41 1.13
C HIS A 363 21.09 24.90 0.56
N ALA A 364 21.14 24.56 -0.73
CA ALA A 364 22.39 24.16 -1.37
C ALA A 364 23.34 25.38 -1.57
N PRO A 365 24.67 25.22 -1.45
CA PRO A 365 25.39 23.96 -1.25
C PRO A 365 25.42 23.49 0.21
N PHE A 366 25.26 22.18 0.43
CA PHE A 366 25.39 21.55 1.74
C PHE A 366 26.85 21.25 2.09
N THR A 367 27.26 21.57 3.31
CA THR A 367 28.62 21.28 3.80
C THR A 367 28.74 19.80 4.19
N ILE A 368 29.70 19.08 3.60
CA ILE A 368 29.95 17.65 3.88
C ILE A 368 31.42 17.42 4.31
N PRO A 369 31.75 16.30 4.98
CA PRO A 369 33.11 16.06 5.46
C PRO A 369 34.13 16.01 4.31
N ALA A 370 35.30 16.62 4.53
CA ALA A 370 36.41 16.61 3.58
C ALA A 370 36.78 15.20 3.08
N GLU A 371 36.78 14.19 3.96
CA GLU A 371 37.10 12.81 3.57
C GLU A 371 36.10 12.21 2.57
N ILE A 372 34.86 12.70 2.54
CA ILE A 372 33.82 12.26 1.61
C ILE A 372 33.85 13.12 0.35
N TYR A 373 33.90 14.45 0.50
CA TYR A 373 33.93 15.38 -0.63
C TYR A 373 35.07 15.05 -1.59
N ASN A 374 36.26 14.79 -1.06
CA ASN A 374 37.45 14.47 -1.85
C ASN A 374 37.36 13.12 -2.59
N ASN A 375 36.40 12.25 -2.22
CA ASN A 375 36.13 10.98 -2.91
C ASN A 375 35.06 11.11 -4.01
N LEU A 376 34.40 12.25 -4.15
CA LEU A 376 33.32 12.45 -5.11
C LEU A 376 33.85 12.67 -6.53
N THR A 377 33.36 11.86 -7.46
CA THR A 377 33.47 12.10 -8.92
C THR A 377 32.46 13.12 -9.42
N THR A 378 31.39 13.35 -8.66
CA THR A 378 30.39 14.41 -8.92
C THR A 378 29.93 14.96 -7.57
N ALA A 379 30.03 16.27 -7.41
CA ALA A 379 29.76 17.00 -6.17
C ALA A 379 28.86 18.22 -6.44
N LYS A 380 27.61 17.96 -6.84
CA LYS A 380 26.63 19.01 -7.16
C LYS A 380 25.80 19.35 -5.93
N GLY A 381 25.70 20.64 -5.61
CA GLY A 381 24.95 21.10 -4.44
C GLY A 381 25.61 20.77 -3.09
N VAL A 382 26.89 20.43 -3.09
CA VAL A 382 27.68 20.19 -1.87
C VAL A 382 29.00 20.94 -1.91
N GLN A 383 29.55 21.24 -0.74
CA GLN A 383 30.85 21.87 -0.58
C GLN A 383 31.65 21.18 0.53
N GLU A 384 32.98 21.21 0.42
CA GLU A 384 33.88 20.75 1.48
C GLU A 384 33.82 21.70 2.68
N GLY A 385 33.79 21.12 3.89
CA GLY A 385 34.07 21.86 5.10
C GLY A 385 34.24 20.95 6.30
N THR A 386 34.86 21.48 7.35
CA THR A 386 34.76 20.89 8.68
C THR A 386 33.30 21.01 9.10
N ILE A 387 32.58 19.88 9.08
CA ILE A 387 31.33 19.80 9.83
C ILE A 387 31.72 20.00 11.29
N THR A 388 31.61 21.24 11.76
CA THR A 388 31.35 21.48 13.16
C THR A 388 29.98 20.85 13.35
N PRO A 389 29.80 19.79 14.16
CA PRO A 389 28.50 19.16 14.30
C PRO A 389 27.53 20.24 14.83
N LYS A 390 26.70 20.78 13.94
CA LYS A 390 25.74 21.86 14.25
C LYS A 390 24.72 22.01 13.12
N ASN A 391 23.64 21.25 13.20
CA ASN A 391 22.45 21.73 13.90
C ASN A 391 21.60 20.49 14.22
N ASN A 392 21.69 19.97 15.45
CA ASN A 392 20.82 18.86 15.85
C ASN A 392 19.38 19.34 16.05
N ASN A 393 19.06 20.61 15.79
CA ASN A 393 17.78 21.21 16.09
C ASN A 393 16.72 20.83 15.05
N TYR A 394 15.72 20.10 15.50
CA TYR A 394 14.46 19.86 14.81
C TYR A 394 13.48 21.00 15.10
N VAL A 395 12.88 21.60 14.09
CA VAL A 395 11.88 22.66 14.27
C VAL A 395 10.52 22.05 14.59
N ILE A 396 9.91 22.47 15.70
CA ILE A 396 8.55 22.06 16.08
C ILE A 396 7.56 23.00 15.39
N ASN A 397 6.63 22.42 14.63
CA ASN A 397 5.59 23.17 13.92
C ASN A 397 4.45 23.64 14.83
N ASP A 398 4.03 22.80 15.78
CA ASP A 398 3.00 23.14 16.76
C ASP A 398 3.60 23.99 17.89
N LYS A 399 3.32 25.30 17.85
CA LYS A 399 3.83 26.26 18.84
C LYS A 399 3.36 25.94 20.27
N VAL A 400 2.17 25.35 20.42
CA VAL A 400 1.62 24.96 21.73
C VAL A 400 2.45 23.82 22.33
N PHE A 401 2.78 22.84 21.50
CA PHE A 401 3.66 21.73 21.89
C PHE A 401 5.07 22.23 22.23
N GLY A 402 5.66 23.03 21.34
CA GLY A 402 7.00 23.57 21.52
C GLY A 402 7.16 24.40 22.80
N GLU A 403 6.26 25.35 23.03
CA GLU A 403 6.29 26.17 24.23
C GLU A 403 6.09 25.35 25.49
N TYR A 404 5.19 24.36 25.47
CA TYR A 404 4.94 23.52 26.63
C TYR A 404 6.16 22.64 26.95
N LEU A 405 6.88 22.13 25.95
CA LEU A 405 8.15 21.43 26.21
C LEU A 405 9.21 22.33 26.85
N VAL A 406 9.32 23.59 26.42
CA VAL A 406 10.24 24.57 27.02
C VAL A 406 9.84 24.85 28.46
N TYR A 407 8.54 25.07 28.72
CA TYR A 407 8.02 25.24 30.08
C TYR A 407 8.34 24.05 31.00
N LEU A 408 8.23 22.82 30.48
CA LEU A 408 8.57 21.61 31.23
C LEU A 408 10.09 21.45 31.47
N GLY A 409 10.92 22.28 30.83
CA GLY A 409 12.37 22.12 30.85
C GLY A 409 12.82 20.80 30.22
N ALA A 410 12.10 20.33 29.20
CA ALA A 410 12.42 19.09 28.51
C ALA A 410 13.85 19.18 27.92
N LYS A 411 14.67 18.15 28.11
CA LYS A 411 16.07 18.21 27.65
C LYS A 411 16.13 18.42 26.14
N GLY A 412 17.02 19.30 25.72
CA GLY A 412 17.24 19.62 24.31
C GLY A 412 16.21 20.57 23.71
N THR A 413 15.24 21.10 24.47
CA THR A 413 14.30 22.07 23.92
C THR A 413 14.76 23.50 24.09
N ILE A 414 14.60 24.28 23.02
CA ILE A 414 15.07 25.67 22.95
C ILE A 414 13.94 26.51 22.35
N GLU A 415 13.72 27.67 22.95
CA GLU A 415 12.91 28.76 22.38
C GLU A 415 13.84 29.75 21.67
N GLU A 416 13.52 30.06 20.43
CA GLU A 416 14.24 31.03 19.60
C GLU A 416 13.33 32.22 19.32
N GLU A 417 13.76 33.42 19.73
CA GLU A 417 13.08 34.67 19.45
C GLU A 417 13.45 35.18 18.05
N ILE A 418 12.44 35.50 17.24
CA ILE A 418 12.61 36.01 15.88
C ILE A 418 11.86 37.33 15.74
N ILE A 419 12.56 38.37 15.30
CA ILE A 419 11.96 39.67 15.05
C ILE A 419 11.73 39.81 13.55
N GLU A 420 10.47 39.74 13.12
CA GLU A 420 10.05 39.91 11.73
C GLU A 420 9.13 41.13 11.61
N GLY A 421 9.53 42.13 10.81
CA GLY A 421 8.71 43.31 10.54
C GLY A 421 8.33 44.13 11.79
N GLY A 422 9.12 44.05 12.87
CA GLY A 422 8.83 44.71 14.15
C GLY A 422 7.90 43.94 15.09
N THR A 423 7.53 42.71 14.72
CA THR A 423 6.76 41.79 15.58
C THR A 423 7.67 40.69 16.10
N THR A 424 7.63 40.41 17.40
CA THR A 424 8.35 39.29 18.01
C THR A 424 7.54 38.00 17.81
N ASN A 425 8.14 37.04 17.11
CA ASN A 425 7.69 35.67 16.95
C ASN A 425 8.61 34.72 17.72
N TYR A 426 8.10 33.54 18.07
CA TYR A 426 8.86 32.50 18.75
C TYR A 426 8.81 31.21 17.95
N HIS A 427 9.98 30.61 17.70
CA HIS A 427 10.14 29.27 17.15
C HIS A 427 10.67 28.35 18.25
N TYR A 428 10.28 27.08 18.16
CA TYR A 428 10.68 26.07 19.14
C TYR A 428 11.44 24.98 18.42
N VAL A 429 12.55 24.56 19.03
CA VAL A 429 13.38 23.51 18.46
C VAL A 429 13.73 22.44 19.48
N VAL A 430 13.98 21.22 19.00
CA VAL A 430 14.47 20.08 19.78
C VAL A 430 15.84 19.69 19.24
N ASP A 431 16.88 19.81 20.06
CA ASP A 431 18.16 19.14 19.80
C ASP A 431 17.94 17.62 19.88
N THR A 432 17.91 17.00 18.69
CA THR A 432 17.64 15.58 18.45
C THR A 432 18.61 14.62 19.12
N VAL A 433 19.75 15.11 19.61
CA VAL A 433 20.75 14.32 20.34
C VAL A 433 20.55 14.50 21.85
N LEU A 434 20.41 15.74 22.33
CA LEU A 434 20.24 16.02 23.75
C LEU A 434 18.88 15.53 24.28
N SER A 435 17.83 15.56 23.45
CA SER A 435 16.48 15.09 23.81
C SER A 435 16.44 13.60 24.16
N LYS A 436 17.34 12.78 23.58
CA LYS A 436 17.43 11.34 23.88
C LYS A 436 17.79 11.06 25.34
N ALA A 437 18.42 12.03 26.02
CA ALA A 437 18.74 11.94 27.44
C ALA A 437 17.56 12.27 28.36
N GLN A 438 16.42 12.72 27.82
CA GLN A 438 15.18 12.89 28.57
C GLN A 438 14.64 11.51 28.95
N THR A 439 14.33 11.31 30.23
CA THR A 439 13.80 10.05 30.76
C THR A 439 12.67 10.34 31.73
N GLY A 440 11.82 9.35 32.01
CA GLY A 440 10.69 9.51 32.92
C GLY A 440 9.43 9.98 32.21
N GLU A 441 8.61 10.76 32.91
CA GLU A 441 7.34 11.26 32.40
C GLU A 441 7.50 12.57 31.63
N LEU A 442 6.81 12.66 30.51
CA LEU A 442 6.52 13.90 29.82
C LEU A 442 5.00 14.15 29.88
N ASN A 443 4.59 15.12 30.69
CA ASN A 443 3.18 15.41 30.95
C ASN A 443 2.73 16.70 30.25
N LEU A 444 2.09 16.49 29.10
CA LEU A 444 1.60 17.49 28.16
C LEU A 444 0.06 17.57 28.17
N GLY A 445 -0.57 17.19 29.29
CA GLY A 445 -2.02 17.30 29.45
C GLY A 445 -2.50 18.75 29.47
N LYS A 446 -3.71 19.00 28.98
CA LYS A 446 -4.35 20.33 28.98
C LYS A 446 -5.68 20.30 29.73
N GLN A 447 -5.73 19.63 30.88
CA GLN A 447 -6.88 19.70 31.79
C GLN A 447 -6.97 21.09 32.45
N ALA A 448 -8.14 21.47 32.97
CA ALA A 448 -8.39 22.81 33.51
C ALA A 448 -7.35 23.26 34.56
N ASN A 449 -7.02 22.40 35.53
CA ASN A 449 -6.00 22.69 36.54
C ASN A 449 -4.61 22.89 35.94
N ARG A 450 -4.27 22.15 34.87
CA ARG A 450 -2.99 22.28 34.18
C ARG A 450 -2.93 23.57 33.38
N ILE A 451 -4.02 23.94 32.70
CA ILE A 451 -4.15 25.23 32.02
C ILE A 451 -3.94 26.37 33.03
N THR A 452 -4.63 26.36 34.17
CA THR A 452 -4.44 27.40 35.21
C THR A 452 -2.98 27.50 35.66
N LEU A 453 -2.30 26.37 35.82
CA LEU A 453 -0.89 26.33 36.20
C LEU A 453 0.02 26.92 35.10
N LEU A 454 -0.25 26.62 33.82
CA LEU A 454 0.49 27.19 32.68
C LEU A 454 0.25 28.70 32.54
N THR A 455 -1.01 29.15 32.68
CA THR A 455 -1.39 30.56 32.63
C THR A 455 -0.69 31.34 33.75
N ASN A 456 -0.69 30.81 34.99
CA ASN A 456 0.00 31.44 36.12
C ASN A 456 1.52 31.47 35.94
N ALA A 457 2.08 30.54 35.17
CA ALA A 457 3.49 30.53 34.81
C ALA A 457 3.84 31.42 33.60
N GLY A 458 2.84 32.08 32.99
CA GLY A 458 3.05 32.99 31.86
C GLY A 458 3.29 32.28 30.52
N VAL A 459 2.95 31.00 30.39
CA VAL A 459 3.00 30.28 29.11
C VAL A 459 1.98 30.90 28.16
N ARG A 460 2.43 31.41 27.00
CA ARG A 460 1.61 32.22 26.08
C ARG A 460 0.47 31.40 25.48
N THR A 461 0.72 30.14 25.13
CA THR A 461 -0.27 29.21 24.59
C THR A 461 -0.92 28.34 25.68
N ALA A 462 -1.04 28.84 26.92
CA ALA A 462 -1.52 28.04 28.05
C ALA A 462 -2.92 27.43 27.81
N GLU A 463 -3.84 28.21 27.25
CA GLU A 463 -5.23 27.82 26.99
C GLU A 463 -5.41 27.01 25.70
N ASP A 464 -4.48 27.17 24.76
CA ASP A 464 -4.50 26.46 23.47
C ASP A 464 -4.25 24.96 23.63
N LYS A 465 -4.76 24.17 22.68
CA LYS A 465 -4.63 22.71 22.64
C LYS A 465 -3.51 22.30 21.70
N ILE A 466 -2.78 21.25 22.06
CA ILE A 466 -1.81 20.63 21.16
C ILE A 466 -2.57 19.88 20.08
N LYS A 467 -2.19 20.07 18.81
CA LYS A 467 -2.81 19.46 17.64
C LYS A 467 -1.85 18.56 16.87
N ASP A 468 -0.56 18.84 16.96
CA ASP A 468 0.51 18.04 16.38
C ASP A 468 1.65 17.82 17.41
N LEU A 469 2.21 16.61 17.40
CA LEU A 469 3.30 16.18 18.28
C LEU A 469 4.59 15.88 17.53
N ASP A 470 4.67 16.24 16.25
CA ASP A 470 5.89 16.09 15.49
C ASP A 470 7.09 16.78 16.18
N GLY A 471 8.15 16.01 16.40
CA GLY A 471 9.28 16.29 17.29
C GLY A 471 9.34 15.37 18.51
N ILE A 472 8.24 14.73 18.92
CA ILE A 472 8.20 13.79 20.05
C ILE A 472 9.10 12.56 19.82
N GLN A 473 9.30 12.15 18.56
CA GLN A 473 10.12 11.00 18.17
C GLN A 473 11.57 11.06 18.67
N TYR A 474 12.08 12.26 18.97
CA TYR A 474 13.44 12.44 19.46
C TYR A 474 13.60 12.24 20.98
N PHE A 475 12.50 12.08 21.71
CA PHE A 475 12.50 11.83 23.16
C PHE A 475 12.52 10.33 23.49
N THR A 476 13.39 9.56 22.83
CA THR A 476 13.43 8.08 22.89
C THR A 476 13.69 7.50 24.28
N GLY A 477 14.07 8.32 25.26
CA GLY A 477 14.36 7.91 26.64
C GLY A 477 13.15 7.95 27.59
N ILE A 478 12.03 8.59 27.20
CA ILE A 478 10.85 8.69 28.07
C ILE A 478 10.16 7.33 28.21
N ASN A 479 9.54 7.13 29.37
CA ASN A 479 8.76 5.91 29.63
C ASN A 479 7.28 6.21 29.94
N ARG A 480 6.92 7.47 30.21
CA ARG A 480 5.51 7.87 30.38
C ARG A 480 5.18 9.09 29.54
N LEU A 481 4.07 9.03 28.82
CA LEU A 481 3.56 10.13 28.00
C LEU A 481 2.08 10.39 28.35
N THR A 482 1.81 11.60 28.82
CA THR A 482 0.46 12.05 29.19
C THR A 482 0.04 13.20 28.28
N LEU A 483 -1.04 13.02 27.52
CA LEU A 483 -1.54 13.95 26.49
C LEU A 483 -3.02 14.31 26.68
N THR A 484 -3.56 14.10 27.86
CA THR A 484 -4.99 14.23 28.13
C THR A 484 -5.56 15.63 27.82
N SER A 485 -6.76 15.68 27.22
CA SER A 485 -7.51 16.91 26.91
C SER A 485 -6.85 17.85 25.89
N ASN A 486 -6.27 17.27 24.84
CA ASN A 486 -5.74 17.96 23.66
C ASN A 486 -6.64 17.69 22.42
N GLU A 487 -6.22 18.14 21.23
CA GLU A 487 -6.97 18.00 19.98
C GLU A 487 -6.15 17.25 18.92
N LEU A 488 -5.37 16.26 19.34
CA LEU A 488 -4.53 15.45 18.45
C LEU A 488 -5.38 14.59 17.52
N THR A 489 -5.08 14.62 16.22
CA THR A 489 -5.70 13.74 15.22
C THR A 489 -4.83 12.54 14.85
N SER A 490 -3.53 12.60 15.15
CA SER A 490 -2.56 11.54 14.90
C SER A 490 -1.50 11.50 16.00
N LEU A 491 -0.89 10.32 16.18
CA LEU A 491 0.24 10.13 17.10
C LEU A 491 1.13 9.00 16.57
N ASN A 492 2.43 9.26 16.46
CA ASN A 492 3.43 8.25 16.13
C ASN A 492 4.31 7.97 17.37
N THR A 493 4.17 6.77 17.95
CA THR A 493 4.95 6.32 19.12
C THR A 493 6.07 5.33 18.77
N SER A 494 6.33 5.07 17.48
CA SER A 494 7.28 4.03 17.03
C SER A 494 8.70 4.19 17.57
N SER A 495 9.16 5.44 17.76
CA SER A 495 10.48 5.75 18.31
C SER A 495 10.53 5.73 19.85
N LEU A 496 9.37 5.64 20.51
CA LEU A 496 9.23 5.65 21.98
C LEU A 496 9.24 4.23 22.55
N SER A 497 10.30 3.47 22.24
CA SER A 497 10.37 2.03 22.56
C SER A 497 10.38 1.71 24.06
N LYS A 498 10.67 2.69 24.92
CA LYS A 498 10.68 2.56 26.39
C LYS A 498 9.34 2.90 27.05
N LEU A 499 8.32 3.26 26.27
CA LEU A 499 7.04 3.70 26.77
C LEU A 499 6.32 2.59 27.54
N ASP A 500 6.19 2.75 28.85
CA ASP A 500 5.45 1.87 29.76
C ASP A 500 4.04 2.40 30.10
N THR A 501 3.82 3.71 29.98
CA THR A 501 2.54 4.37 30.30
C THR A 501 2.16 5.35 29.21
N LEU A 502 0.95 5.20 28.66
CA LEU A 502 0.39 6.11 27.66
C LEU A 502 -1.03 6.54 28.08
N THR A 503 -1.23 7.85 28.23
CA THR A 503 -2.55 8.43 28.56
C THR A 503 -2.97 9.47 27.52
N LEU A 504 -4.04 9.18 26.78
CA LEU A 504 -4.52 9.95 25.63
C LEU A 504 -5.95 10.48 25.80
N ASN A 505 -6.56 10.32 26.97
CA ASN A 505 -7.97 10.65 27.20
C ASN A 505 -8.37 12.02 26.66
N ASN A 506 -9.52 12.11 26.00
CA ASN A 506 -10.04 13.32 25.38
C ASN A 506 -9.11 13.89 24.30
N ASN A 507 -8.82 13.08 23.27
CA ASN A 507 -8.19 13.46 21.99
C ASN A 507 -9.02 12.91 20.82
N TRP A 508 -8.59 13.13 19.57
CA TRP A 508 -9.31 12.82 18.33
C TRP A 508 -8.53 11.88 17.40
N ILE A 509 -7.76 10.95 17.98
CA ILE A 509 -6.91 10.00 17.28
C ILE A 509 -7.74 8.79 16.86
N GLY A 510 -8.12 8.73 15.57
CA GLY A 510 -8.92 7.64 15.00
C GLY A 510 -8.13 6.40 14.61
N ASN A 511 -6.80 6.50 14.53
CA ASN A 511 -5.90 5.37 14.27
C ASN A 511 -4.69 5.45 15.21
N LEU A 512 -4.43 4.38 15.96
CA LEU A 512 -3.36 4.34 16.95
C LEU A 512 -2.58 3.02 16.82
N ASP A 513 -1.36 3.10 16.29
CA ASP A 513 -0.43 1.97 16.23
C ASP A 513 0.43 1.91 17.50
N LEU A 514 0.28 0.83 18.27
CA LEU A 514 1.09 0.55 19.48
C LEU A 514 1.97 -0.69 19.33
N THR A 515 2.08 -1.25 18.13
CA THR A 515 2.80 -2.51 17.88
C THR A 515 4.30 -2.40 18.17
N HIS A 516 4.84 -1.18 18.16
CA HIS A 516 6.24 -0.87 18.46
C HIS A 516 6.52 -0.64 19.97
N ASN A 517 5.50 -0.62 20.82
CA ASN A 517 5.60 -0.28 22.25
C ASN A 517 5.45 -1.53 23.14
N ALA A 518 6.34 -2.50 22.98
CA ALA A 518 6.31 -3.77 23.72
C ALA A 518 6.47 -3.62 25.25
N GLU A 519 6.99 -2.48 25.71
CA GLU A 519 7.15 -2.15 27.14
C GLU A 519 5.87 -1.63 27.81
N LEU A 520 4.79 -1.41 27.04
CA LEU A 520 3.57 -0.78 27.54
C LEU A 520 2.86 -1.63 28.62
N VAL A 521 2.66 -1.03 29.79
CA VAL A 521 1.99 -1.61 30.97
C VAL A 521 0.62 -0.93 31.20
N TYR A 522 0.51 0.36 30.93
CA TYR A 522 -0.67 1.16 31.19
C TYR A 522 -1.10 1.91 29.93
N LEU A 523 -2.32 1.65 29.46
CA LEU A 523 -2.95 2.36 28.36
C LEU A 523 -4.29 2.93 28.82
N SER A 524 -4.46 4.24 28.69
CA SER A 524 -5.75 4.90 28.88
C SER A 524 -6.01 5.85 27.73
N TYR A 525 -7.04 5.55 26.95
CA TYR A 525 -7.52 6.42 25.88
C TYR A 525 -9.03 6.35 25.80
N THR A 526 -9.72 7.19 26.57
CA THR A 526 -11.16 7.35 26.51
C THR A 526 -11.53 8.52 25.60
N ALA A 527 -12.49 8.33 24.70
CA ALA A 527 -13.03 9.43 23.91
C ALA A 527 -13.81 10.42 24.79
N SER A 528 -13.74 11.71 24.44
CA SER A 528 -14.61 12.74 25.04
C SER A 528 -15.95 12.80 24.32
N THR A 529 -16.98 13.37 24.97
CA THR A 529 -18.28 13.67 24.34
C THR A 529 -18.20 14.63 23.15
N ARG A 530 -17.07 15.34 22.99
CA ARG A 530 -16.81 16.27 21.89
C ARG A 530 -16.03 15.64 20.73
N THR A 531 -15.61 14.38 20.87
CA THR A 531 -14.83 13.68 19.84
C THR A 531 -15.76 13.27 18.71
N PRO A 532 -15.55 13.76 17.47
CA PRO A 532 -16.31 13.28 16.31
C PRO A 532 -16.22 11.76 16.20
N VAL A 533 -17.28 11.09 15.76
CA VAL A 533 -17.35 9.61 15.74
C VAL A 533 -16.28 9.04 14.82
N GLU A 534 -16.02 9.70 13.69
CA GLU A 534 -14.97 9.42 12.73
C GLU A 534 -13.54 9.57 13.29
N ASN A 535 -13.39 10.26 14.42
CA ASN A 535 -12.14 10.48 15.13
C ASN A 535 -12.01 9.62 16.41
N GLN A 536 -12.97 8.72 16.65
CA GLN A 536 -12.87 7.69 17.69
C GLN A 536 -12.22 6.44 17.12
N LEU A 537 -11.64 5.59 17.97
CA LEU A 537 -11.01 4.36 17.51
C LEU A 537 -12.06 3.41 16.91
N PRO A 538 -11.88 2.93 15.66
CA PRO A 538 -12.69 1.85 15.10
C PRO A 538 -12.21 0.47 15.57
N SER A 539 -10.89 0.32 15.77
CA SER A 539 -10.23 -0.89 16.25
C SER A 539 -8.90 -0.52 16.91
N ILE A 540 -8.28 -1.50 17.57
CA ILE A 540 -6.94 -1.36 18.15
C ILE A 540 -6.22 -2.71 18.09
N ASP A 541 -4.98 -2.73 17.60
CA ASP A 541 -4.11 -3.90 17.68
C ASP A 541 -3.21 -3.78 18.92
N LEU A 542 -3.39 -4.70 19.87
CA LEU A 542 -2.56 -4.79 21.07
C LEU A 542 -1.66 -6.03 21.07
N SER A 543 -1.55 -6.77 19.96
CA SER A 543 -0.87 -8.08 19.87
C SER A 543 0.59 -8.08 20.32
N GLN A 544 1.28 -6.94 20.25
CA GLN A 544 2.67 -6.81 20.67
C GLN A 544 2.84 -6.28 22.11
N ASN A 545 1.74 -5.90 22.79
CA ASN A 545 1.78 -5.24 24.09
C ASN A 545 1.57 -6.23 25.27
N ASN A 546 2.39 -7.29 25.30
CA ASN A 546 2.26 -8.40 26.26
C ASN A 546 2.46 -8.02 27.74
N LYS A 547 2.97 -6.81 28.02
CA LYS A 547 3.19 -6.30 29.37
C LYS A 547 2.00 -5.51 29.94
N LEU A 548 0.94 -5.30 29.16
CA LEU A 548 -0.23 -4.55 29.60
C LEU A 548 -0.84 -5.16 30.86
N ARG A 549 -1.15 -4.30 31.83
CA ARG A 549 -1.86 -4.63 33.07
C ARG A 549 -3.08 -3.75 33.28
N TYR A 550 -3.14 -2.60 32.62
CA TYR A 550 -4.25 -1.68 32.71
C TYR A 550 -4.63 -1.17 31.32
N VAL A 551 -5.89 -1.37 30.95
CA VAL A 551 -6.46 -0.82 29.72
C VAL A 551 -7.79 -0.14 30.04
N ASP A 552 -7.89 1.13 29.67
CA ASP A 552 -9.14 1.87 29.65
C ASP A 552 -9.35 2.52 28.28
N LEU A 553 -10.13 1.85 27.43
CA LEU A 553 -10.62 2.32 26.14
C LEU A 553 -12.13 2.55 26.19
N SER A 554 -12.68 2.82 27.37
CA SER A 554 -14.11 3.10 27.52
C SER A 554 -14.49 4.40 26.81
N SER A 555 -15.79 4.59 26.59
CA SER A 555 -16.37 5.81 25.99
C SER A 555 -16.13 6.02 24.49
N HIS A 556 -15.38 5.14 23.81
CA HIS A 556 -15.41 5.06 22.34
C HIS A 556 -16.69 4.38 21.85
N SER A 557 -17.19 4.79 20.69
CA SER A 557 -18.41 4.27 20.06
C SER A 557 -18.32 2.80 19.68
N HIS A 558 -17.12 2.31 19.37
CA HIS A 558 -16.84 0.93 18.98
C HIS A 558 -16.43 0.04 20.18
N ALA A 559 -16.41 0.58 21.40
CA ALA A 559 -16.14 -0.23 22.58
C ALA A 559 -17.33 -1.17 22.90
N PRO A 560 -17.08 -2.42 23.35
CA PRO A 560 -15.78 -2.96 23.71
C PRO A 560 -14.96 -3.46 22.51
N PHE A 561 -13.65 -3.17 22.50
CA PHE A 561 -12.71 -3.67 21.50
C PHE A 561 -12.27 -5.10 21.82
N THR A 562 -12.27 -5.99 20.83
CA THR A 562 -11.76 -7.35 20.97
C THR A 562 -10.23 -7.34 20.98
N ILE A 563 -9.61 -7.95 22.00
CA ILE A 563 -8.15 -8.02 22.15
C ILE A 563 -7.69 -9.47 22.43
N PRO A 564 -6.41 -9.81 22.15
CA PRO A 564 -5.89 -11.16 22.33
C PRO A 564 -6.13 -11.72 23.72
N ALA A 565 -6.57 -12.99 23.78
CA ALA A 565 -6.97 -13.66 25.01
C ALA A 565 -5.89 -13.63 26.11
N ASP A 566 -4.63 -13.87 25.75
CA ASP A 566 -3.51 -13.90 26.71
C ASP A 566 -3.28 -12.51 27.34
N ILE A 567 -3.42 -11.45 26.56
CA ILE A 567 -3.30 -10.08 27.04
C ILE A 567 -4.48 -9.76 27.94
N TYR A 568 -5.72 -10.01 27.50
CA TYR A 568 -6.93 -9.77 28.28
C TYR A 568 -6.86 -10.44 29.66
N ASN A 569 -6.45 -11.71 29.72
CA ASN A 569 -6.34 -12.46 30.97
C ASN A 569 -5.26 -11.91 31.91
N SER A 570 -4.28 -11.14 31.40
CA SER A 570 -3.23 -10.51 32.19
C SER A 570 -3.62 -9.14 32.76
N LEU A 571 -4.75 -8.57 32.33
CA LEU A 571 -5.21 -7.25 32.76
C LEU A 571 -5.75 -7.27 34.20
N THR A 572 -5.24 -6.34 35.02
CA THR A 572 -5.81 -5.99 36.33
C THR A 572 -6.99 -5.02 36.22
N THR A 573 -7.09 -4.28 35.11
CA THR A 573 -8.23 -3.45 34.75
C THR A 573 -8.46 -3.53 33.26
N ALA A 574 -9.68 -3.86 32.87
CA ALA A 574 -10.12 -3.99 31.48
C ALA A 574 -11.42 -3.21 31.33
N LYS A 575 -11.36 -2.03 30.72
CA LYS A 575 -12.53 -1.19 30.43
C LYS A 575 -12.59 -0.86 28.95
N GLY A 576 -13.76 -1.02 28.36
CA GLY A 576 -13.95 -0.83 26.91
C GLY A 576 -13.23 -1.87 26.04
N VAL A 577 -12.86 -3.02 26.60
CA VAL A 577 -12.27 -4.16 25.87
C VAL A 577 -12.96 -5.46 26.25
N GLN A 578 -12.91 -6.44 25.35
CA GLN A 578 -13.42 -7.78 25.54
C GLN A 578 -12.41 -8.82 25.02
N LYS A 579 -12.54 -10.05 25.53
CA LYS A 579 -11.66 -11.17 25.19
C LYS A 579 -12.00 -11.71 23.79
N GLU A 580 -10.99 -11.99 22.98
CA GLU A 580 -11.12 -12.81 21.77
C GLU A 580 -11.58 -14.24 22.12
N ASN A 581 -12.51 -14.78 21.34
CA ASN A 581 -13.16 -16.07 21.61
C ASN A 581 -12.24 -17.27 21.38
#